data_AF-A0A8S3ZYR6-F1
#
_entry.id   AF-A0A8S3ZYR6-F1
#
_cell.length_a   1.000
_cell.length_b   1.000
_cell.length_c   1.000
_cell.angle_alpha   90.00
_cell.angle_beta   90.00
_cell.angle_gamma   90.00
#
_symmetry.space_group_name_H-M   'P 1'
#
loop_
_entity.id
_entity.type
_entity.pdbx_description
1 polymer ?
#
loop_
_entity_poly.entity_id
_entity_poly.type
_entity_poly.pdbx_seq_one_letter_code
_entity_poly.pdbx_strand_id
1 'polypeptide(L)' 'RLWPSLSYGFEQMLGEQYTKETMDAWKRLYNYISYQMKKGMQDPDGKQMEDDRTT' A
#
# COMPACT_ATOMS: atom_id res chain seq x y z
N ARG A 1 0.81 -12.77 -4.45
CA ARG A 1 1.79 -11.66 -4.26
C ARG A 1 1.79 -10.85 -5.56
N LEU A 2 1.21 -9.64 -5.57
CA LEU A 2 0.97 -8.85 -6.81
C LEU A 2 2.08 -7.82 -7.10
N TRP A 3 2.95 -7.57 -6.11
CA TRP A 3 4.03 -6.58 -6.21
C TRP A 3 4.90 -6.72 -7.47
N PRO A 4 5.34 -7.92 -7.91
CA PRO A 4 6.20 -8.02 -9.10
C PRO A 4 5.52 -7.48 -10.37
N SER A 5 4.24 -7.79 -10.58
CA SER A 5 3.47 -7.31 -11.73
C SER A 5 3.21 -5.80 -11.68
N LEU A 6 2.95 -5.25 -10.48
CA LEU A 6 2.80 -3.81 -10.29
C LEU A 6 4.11 -3.05 -10.53
N SER A 7 5.23 -3.56 -9.99
CA SER A 7 6.56 -2.96 -10.21
C SER A 7 6.92 -2.95 -11.70
N TYR A 8 6.64 -4.04 -12.41
CA TYR A 8 6.84 -4.10 -13.86
C TYR A 8 5.99 -3.04 -14.59
N GLY A 9 4.72 -2.88 -14.22
CA GLY A 9 3.86 -1.83 -14.78
C GLY A 9 4.40 -0.41 -14.51
N PHE A 10 4.90 -0.15 -13.31
CA PHE A 10 5.51 1.13 -12.97
C PHE A 10 6.80 1.39 -13.77
N GLU A 11 7.64 0.38 -13.96
CA GLU A 11 8.83 0.48 -14.82
C GLU A 11 8.45 0.86 -16.25
N GLN A 12 7.41 0.24 -16.81
CA GLN A 12 6.96 0.54 -18.19
C GLN A 12 6.37 1.95 -18.33
N MET A 13 5.68 2.47 -17.32
CA MET A 13 4.98 3.75 -17.39
C MET A 13 5.85 4.95 -16.99
N LEU A 14 6.70 4.77 -15.99
CA LEU A 14 7.54 5.85 -15.44
C LEU A 14 8.95 5.84 -16.05
N GLY A 15 9.39 4.72 -16.64
CA GLY A 15 10.68 4.60 -17.29
C GLY A 15 11.83 5.03 -16.39
N GLU A 16 12.62 6.00 -16.85
CA GLU A 16 13.78 6.54 -16.12
C GLU A 16 13.40 7.21 -14.78
N GLN A 17 12.14 7.65 -14.61
CA GLN A 17 11.65 8.23 -13.37
C GLN A 17 11.30 7.17 -12.31
N TYR A 18 11.29 5.89 -12.68
CA TYR A 18 11.16 4.78 -11.73
C TYR A 18 12.49 4.52 -11.02
N THR A 19 12.97 5.54 -10.33
CA THR A 19 14.16 5.44 -9.50
C THR A 19 13.93 4.47 -8.35
N LYS A 20 15.01 4.05 -7.69
CA LYS A 20 14.94 3.21 -6.49
C LYS A 20 14.06 3.83 -5.40
N GLU A 21 14.13 5.15 -5.23
CA GLU A 21 13.33 5.88 -4.24
C GLU A 21 11.83 5.82 -4.59
N THR A 22 11.49 6.05 -5.86
CA THR A 22 10.12 5.94 -6.36
C THR A 22 9.58 4.51 -6.19
N MET A 23 10.36 3.49 -6.56
CA MET A 23 10.02 2.08 -6.35
C MET A 23 9.74 1.78 -4.87
N ASP A 24 10.63 2.22 -3.96
CA ASP A 24 10.49 1.98 -2.53
C ASP A 24 9.27 2.69 -1.94
N ALA A 25 8.95 3.89 -2.42
CA ALA A 25 7.73 4.62 -2.03
C ALA A 25 6.46 3.86 -2.46
N TRP A 26 6.39 3.41 -3.71
CA TRP A 26 5.26 2.60 -4.20
C TRP A 26 5.14 1.27 -3.47
N LYS A 27 6.28 0.66 -3.09
CA LYS A 27 6.30 -0.59 -2.31
C LYS A 27 5.73 -0.40 -0.92
N ARG A 28 6.08 0.70 -0.25
CA ARG A 28 5.51 1.06 1.06
C ARG A 28 4.00 1.27 0.96
N LEU A 29 3.53 1.98 -0.06
CA LEU A 29 2.11 2.19 -0.29
C LEU A 29 1.36 0.87 -0.56
N TYR A 30 1.89 0.00 -1.43
CA TYR A 30 1.32 -1.32 -1.69
C TYR A 30 1.18 -2.15 -0.41
N ASN A 31 2.22 -2.15 0.43
CA ASN A 31 2.20 -2.86 1.70
C ASN A 31 1.14 -2.30 2.66
N TYR A 32 1.02 -0.97 2.74
CA TYR A 32 0.01 -0.30 3.55
C TYR A 32 -1.41 -0.67 3.11
N ILE A 33 -1.72 -0.55 1.81
CA ILE A 33 -3.03 -0.91 1.27
C ILE A 33 -3.32 -2.39 1.53
N SER A 34 -2.37 -3.28 1.24
CA SER A 34 -2.52 -4.71 1.49
C SER A 34 -2.77 -5.02 2.97
N TYR A 35 -2.12 -4.28 3.88
CA TYR A 35 -2.34 -4.40 5.31
C TYR A 35 -3.76 -3.95 5.71
N GLN A 36 -4.23 -2.80 5.23
CA GLN A 36 -5.59 -2.31 5.53
C GLN A 36 -6.66 -3.23 4.97
N MET A 37 -6.50 -3.72 3.74
CA MET A 37 -7.41 -4.71 3.15
C MET A 37 -7.44 -6.00 3.96
N LYS A 38 -6.28 -6.50 4.38
CA LYS A 38 -6.19 -7.67 5.26
C LYS A 38 -6.91 -7.43 6.58
N LYS A 39 -6.71 -6.27 7.21
CA LYS A 39 -7.38 -5.89 8.45
C LYS A 39 -8.90 -5.87 8.28
N GLY A 40 -9.42 -5.25 7.23
CA GLY A 40 -10.87 -5.22 6.95
C GLY A 40 -11.44 -6.61 6.63
N MET A 41 -10.69 -7.49 5.98
CA MET A 41 -11.11 -8.88 5.77
C MET A 41 -11.13 -9.71 7.07
N GLN A 42 -10.29 -9.34 8.06
CA GLN A 42 -10.22 -10.02 9.35
C GLN A 42 -11.25 -9.51 10.36
N ASP A 43 -11.69 -8.25 10.22
CA ASP A 43 -12.72 -7.62 11.05
C ASP A 43 -13.73 -6.89 10.15
N PRO A 44 -14.71 -7.62 9.56
CA PRO A 44 -15.65 -7.08 8.58
C PRO A 44 -16.64 -6.07 9.16
N ASP A 45 -16.95 -6.20 10.46
CA ASP A 45 -17.90 -5.35 11.17
C ASP A 45 -17.27 -4.06 11.70
N GLY A 46 -15.96 -3.89 11.48
CA GLY A 46 -15.24 -2.65 11.72
C GLY A 46 -15.59 -2.05 13.08
N LYS A 47 -15.23 -2.74 14.17
CA LYS A 47 -15.13 -2.05 15.46
C LYS A 47 -13.93 -1.11 15.38
N GLN A 48 -14.17 0.00 14.72
CA GLN A 48 -13.31 1.16 14.65
C GLN A 48 -13.13 1.59 16.11
N MET A 49 -12.04 1.13 16.73
CA MET A 49 -11.57 1.75 17.96
C MET A 49 -11.28 3.20 17.58
N GLU A 50 -12.18 4.08 18.01
CA GLU A 50 -12.01 5.52 18.01
C GLU A 50 -10.60 5.80 18.52
N ASP A 51 -9.75 6.34 17.64
CA ASP A 51 -8.47 6.90 18.07
C ASP A 51 -8.84 8.14 18.88
N ASP A 52 -8.82 7.96 20.20
CA ASP A 52 -8.89 8.97 21.23
C ASP A 52 -7.74 9.98 21.04
N ARG A 53 -7.91 10.84 20.05
CA ARG A 53 -7.19 12.10 19.91
C ARG A 53 -8.16 13.22 20.18
N THR A 54 -8.65 13.26 21.42
CA THR A 54 -9.11 14.53 21.98
C THR A 54 -7.90 15.43 22.27
N THR A 55 -8.14 16.69 21.95
CA THR A 55 -7.26 17.85 21.94
C THR A 55 -6.71 18.22 23.31
#